data_AF-A0A964X0M1-F1
#
_entry.id   AF-A0A964X0M1-F1
#
_cell.length_a   1.000
_cell.length_b   1.000
_cell.length_c   1.000
_cell.angle_alpha   90.00
_cell.angle_beta   90.00
_cell.angle_gamma   90.00
#
_symmetry.space_group_name_H-M   'P 1'
#
loop_
_entity.id
_entity.type
_entity.pdbx_description
1 polymer ?
#
loop_
_entity_poly.entity_id
_entity_poly.type
_entity_poly.pdbx_seq_one_letter_code
_entity_poly.pdbx_strand_id
1 'polypeptide(L)' 'MTTFDTTIVRKPRNPLSALLGAWRDWRDARATREMLRHLTARELDDIGLTRADVEAMTWRR' A
#
# COMPACT_ATOMS: atom_id res chain seq x y z
N MET A 1 -17.74 -34.84 26.01
CA MET A 1 -17.29 -33.44 25.94
C MET A 1 -15.94 -33.41 25.25
N THR A 2 -15.94 -33.29 23.92
CA THR A 2 -14.71 -33.29 23.11
C THR A 2 -14.25 -31.85 22.91
N THR A 3 -13.12 -31.51 23.52
CA THR A 3 -12.46 -30.21 23.41
C THR A 3 -12.05 -29.95 21.97
N PHE A 4 -12.53 -28.85 21.39
CA PHE A 4 -12.09 -28.36 20.09
C PHE A 4 -10.69 -27.74 20.23
N ASP A 5 -9.68 -28.40 19.67
CA ASP A 5 -8.33 -27.84 19.56
C ASP A 5 -8.33 -26.76 18.46
N THR A 6 -8.29 -25.49 18.88
CA THR A 6 -8.07 -24.36 17.97
C THR A 6 -6.56 -24.28 17.72
N THR A 7 -6.12 -24.79 16.57
CA THR A 7 -4.75 -24.56 16.11
C THR A 7 -4.59 -23.08 15.76
N ILE A 8 -4.07 -22.31 16.70
CA ILE A 8 -3.64 -20.94 16.48
C ILE A 8 -2.48 -20.94 15.47
N VAL A 9 -2.78 -20.69 14.19
CA VAL A 9 -1.77 -20.48 13.14
C VAL A 9 -1.02 -19.19 13.47
N ARG A 10 0.06 -19.30 14.25
CA ARG A 10 0.99 -18.21 14.48
C ARG A 10 1.76 -17.97 13.19
N LYS A 11 1.35 -16.95 12.41
CA LYS A 11 2.12 -16.45 11.27
C LYS A 11 3.54 -16.15 11.75
N PRO A 12 4.58 -16.88 11.31
CA PRO A 12 5.94 -16.64 11.76
C PRO A 12 6.29 -15.20 11.37
N ARG A 13 6.67 -14.40 12.37
CA ARG A 13 7.00 -12.98 12.21
C ARG A 13 8.43 -12.91 11.64
N ASN A 14 8.59 -13.31 10.38
CA ASN A 14 9.89 -13.31 9.72
C ASN A 14 10.25 -11.85 9.37
N PRO A 15 11.28 -11.25 10.01
CA PRO A 15 11.58 -9.83 9.83
C PRO A 15 11.97 -9.51 8.38
N LEU A 16 12.61 -10.45 7.67
CA LEU A 16 12.89 -10.34 6.23
C LEU A 16 11.61 -10.22 5.40
N SER A 17 10.59 -11.01 5.69
CA SER A 17 9.30 -10.94 4.99
C SER A 17 8.57 -9.63 5.29
N ALA A 18 8.72 -9.08 6.50
CA ALA A 18 8.18 -7.76 6.85
C ALA A 18 8.89 -6.63 6.10
N LEU A 19 10.22 -6.69 5.95
CA LEU A 19 11.01 -5.74 5.18
C LEU A 19 10.68 -5.79 3.68
N LEU A 20 10.58 -7.00 3.11
CA LEU A 20 10.19 -7.19 1.70
C LEU A 20 8.76 -6.73 1.44
N GLY A 21 7.85 -6.96 2.39
CA GLY A 21 6.48 -6.43 2.35
C GLY A 21 6.47 -4.90 2.36
N ALA A 22 7.13 -4.28 3.34
CA ALA A 22 7.24 -2.83 3.42
C ALA A 22 7.91 -2.20 2.18
N TRP A 23 8.90 -2.88 1.59
CA TRP A 23 9.52 -2.43 0.34
C TRP A 23 8.58 -2.56 -0.86
N ARG A 24 7.82 -3.65 -0.96
CA ARG A 24 6.77 -3.80 -1.97
C ARG A 24 5.72 -2.71 -1.85
N ASP A 25 5.20 -2.48 -0.65
CA ASP A 25 4.18 -1.47 -0.38
C ASP A 25 4.70 -0.06 -0.72
N TRP A 26 5.97 0.23 -0.37
CA TRP A 26 6.63 1.48 -0.75
C TRP A 26 6.87 1.62 -2.27
N ARG A 27 7.20 0.51 -2.95
CA ARG A 27 7.34 0.50 -4.41
C ARG A 27 5.99 0.73 -5.08
N ASP A 28 4.94 0.08 -4.61
CA ASP A 28 3.60 0.18 -5.16
C ASP A 28 3.07 1.61 -4.99
N ALA A 29 3.22 2.19 -3.79
CA ALA A 29 2.87 3.59 -3.51
C ALA A 29 3.61 4.57 -4.44
N ARG A 30 4.89 4.34 -4.73
CA ARG A 30 5.66 5.18 -5.67
C ARG A 30 5.30 4.93 -7.13
N ALA A 31 4.98 3.69 -7.51
CA ALA A 31 4.55 3.33 -8.86
C ALA A 31 3.19 3.96 -9.18
N THR A 32 2.21 3.88 -8.26
CA THR A 32 0.94 4.59 -8.36
C THR A 32 1.17 6.10 -8.49
N ARG A 33 2.09 6.67 -7.69
CA ARG A 33 2.45 8.08 -7.81
C ARG A 33 3.03 8.42 -9.18
N GLU A 34 3.93 7.59 -9.71
CA GLU A 34 4.55 7.83 -11.01
C GLU A 34 3.51 7.81 -12.14
N MET A 35 2.59 6.82 -12.10
CA MET A 35 1.45 6.75 -13.01
C MET A 35 0.57 8.01 -12.92
N LEU A 36 0.20 8.43 -11.70
CA LEU A 36 -0.59 9.65 -11.47
C LEU A 36 0.15 10.95 -11.84
N ARG A 37 1.49 10.97 -11.75
CA ARG A 37 2.32 12.10 -12.18
C ARG A 37 2.38 12.20 -13.71
N HIS A 38 2.30 11.07 -14.41
CA HIS A 38 2.29 11.03 -15.87
C HIS A 38 0.97 11.56 -16.45
N LEU A 39 -0.12 11.49 -15.69
CA LEU A 39 -1.42 12.09 -16.05
C LEU A 39 -1.36 13.62 -15.96
N THR A 40 -2.10 14.29 -16.86
CA THR A 40 -2.31 15.73 -16.89
C THR A 40 -3.31 16.18 -15.80
N ALA A 41 -3.36 17.48 -15.51
CA ALA A 41 -4.27 18.01 -14.48
C ALA A 41 -5.75 17.73 -14.77
N ARG A 42 -6.12 17.63 -16.05
CA ARG A 42 -7.49 17.34 -16.48
C ARG A 42 -7.84 15.86 -16.33
N GLU A 43 -6.91 14.96 -16.65
CA GLU A 43 -7.09 13.52 -16.44
C GLU A 43 -7.17 13.16 -14.95
N LEU A 44 -6.46 13.91 -14.09
CA LEU A 44 -6.61 13.81 -12.65
C LEU A 44 -7.99 14.31 -12.17
N ASP A 45 -8.49 15.41 -12.75
CA ASP A 45 -9.82 15.96 -12.45
C ASP A 45 -10.95 14.98 -12.87
N ASP A 46 -10.78 14.28 -14.01
CA ASP A 46 -11.73 13.27 -14.50
C ASP A 46 -11.92 12.08 -13.54
N ILE A 47 -10.91 11.79 -12.71
CA ILE A 47 -10.98 10.77 -11.64
C ILE A 47 -11.22 11.37 -10.25
N GLY A 48 -11.48 12.68 -10.18
CA GLY A 48 -11.77 13.41 -8.95
C GLY A 48 -10.58 13.62 -8.02
N LEU A 49 -9.35 13.64 -8.56
CA LEU A 49 -8.13 13.87 -7.81
C LEU A 49 -7.48 15.21 -8.15
N THR A 50 -6.90 15.87 -7.14
CA THR A 50 -6.10 17.08 -7.35
C THR A 50 -4.60 16.78 -7.23
N ARG A 51 -3.75 17.68 -7.75
CA ARG A 51 -2.28 17.55 -7.58
C ARG A 51 -1.87 17.53 -6.11
N ALA A 52 -2.61 18.21 -5.24
CA ALA A 52 -2.39 18.21 -3.80
C ALA A 52 -2.67 16.83 -3.17
N ASP A 53 -3.69 16.11 -3.64
CA ASP A 53 -4.00 14.75 -3.16
C ASP A 53 -2.89 13.75 -3.54
N VAL A 54 -2.39 13.84 -4.77
CA VAL A 54 -1.26 13.02 -5.24
C VAL A 54 0.01 13.30 -4.42
N GLU A 55 0.21 14.55 -3.99
CA GLU A 55 1.31 14.94 -3.12
C GLU A 55 1.10 14.50 -1.67
N ALA A 56 -0.13 14.55 -1.15
CA ALA A 56 -0.48 14.08 0.19
C ALA A 56 -0.31 12.55 0.34
N MET A 57 -0.58 11.78 -0.73
CA MET A 57 -0.31 10.34 -0.77
C MET A 57 1.18 10.00 -0.56
N THR A 58 2.09 10.95 -0.82
CA THR A 58 3.53 10.74 -0.62
C THR A 58 3.97 10.83 0.84
N TRP A 59 3.16 11.45 1.70
CA TRP A 59 3.49 11.70 3.10
C TRP A 59 3.00 10.62 4.07
N ARG A 60 2.16 9.68 3.62
CA ARG A 60 1.61 8.64 4.50
C ARG A 60 2.67 7.56 4.77
N ARG A 61 3.36 7.68 5.91
CA ARG A 61 4.29 6.69 6.47
C ARG A 61 3.60 5.82 7.51
#